data_AF-A0A154BRF8-F1
#
_entry.id   AF-A0A154BRF8-F1
#
_cell.length_a   1.000
_cell.length_b   1.000
_cell.length_c   1.000
_cell.angle_alpha   90.00
_cell.angle_beta   90.00
_cell.angle_gamma   90.00
#
_symmetry.space_group_name_H-M   'P 1'
#
loop_
_entity.id
_entity.type
_entity.pdbx_description
1 polymer ?
#
loop_
_entity_poly.entity_id
_entity_poly.type
_entity_poly.pdbx_seq_one_letter_code
_entity_poly.pdbx_strand_id
1 'polypeptide(L)'
;MQVRTGLEIVRLHQEYREKISELELCTAKVEGHGYAQKVLDEQINHLRKLLQSLEGTRFQALEPVNITTSMLGGVSDIFSQ
;
A
#
# COMPACT_ATOMS: atom_id res chain seq x y z
N MET A 1 15.04 -3.02 -2.32
CA MET A 1 13.68 -2.73 -1.82
C MET A 1 13.37 -3.75 -0.72
N GLN A 2 13.14 -3.31 0.52
CA GLN A 2 12.62 -4.21 1.57
C GLN A 2 11.21 -4.62 1.17
N VAL A 3 10.95 -5.93 1.14
CA VAL A 3 9.60 -6.48 0.91
C VAL A 3 8.73 -6.04 2.09
N ARG A 4 7.73 -5.20 1.81
CA ARG A 4 6.76 -4.72 2.81
C ARG A 4 5.52 -5.58 2.76
N THR A 5 5.00 -5.96 3.91
CA THR A 5 3.72 -6.69 4.00
C THR A 5 2.56 -5.77 3.56
N GLY A 6 1.43 -6.37 3.16
CA GLY A 6 0.24 -5.57 2.77
C GLY A 6 -0.22 -4.60 3.86
N LEU A 7 -0.13 -5.00 5.14
CA LEU A 7 -0.45 -4.14 6.29
C LEU A 7 0.51 -2.95 6.42
N GLU A 8 1.81 -3.17 6.17
CA GLU A 8 2.82 -2.09 6.19
C GLU A 8 2.58 -1.10 5.05
N ILE A 9 2.18 -1.59 3.87
CA ILE A 9 1.81 -0.73 2.73
C ILE A 9 0.59 0.14 3.10
N VAL A 10 -0.43 -0.43 3.73
CA VAL A 10 -1.61 0.35 4.19
C VAL A 10 -1.21 1.39 5.23
N ARG A 11 -0.39 1.03 6.23
CA ARG A 11 0.08 1.97 7.26
C ARG A 11 0.89 3.13 6.66
N LEU A 12 1.81 2.83 5.75
CA LEU A 12 2.62 3.86 5.08
C LEU A 12 1.79 4.78 4.20
N HIS A 13 0.75 4.25 3.53
CA HIS A 13 -0.18 5.11 2.79
C HIS A 13 -0.87 6.12 3.70
N GLN A 14 -1.38 5.65 4.84
CA GLN A 14 -2.05 6.51 5.79
C GLN A 14 -1.09 7.58 6.34
N GLU A 15 0.13 7.19 6.73
CA GLU A 15 1.15 8.10 7.24
C GLU A 15 1.54 9.18 6.22
N TYR A 16 1.68 8.81 4.94
CA TYR A 16 1.98 9.78 3.89
C TYR A 16 0.83 10.77 3.65
N ARG A 17 -0.43 10.32 3.74
CA ARG A 17 -1.58 11.24 3.63
C ARG A 17 -1.65 12.22 4.79
N GLU A 18 -1.40 11.74 6.01
CA GLU A 18 -1.37 12.59 7.21
C GLU A 18 -0.27 13.64 7.10
N LYS A 19 0.95 13.24 6.73
CA LYS A 19 2.08 14.17 6.52
C LYS A 19 1.82 15.19 5.42
N ILE A 20 1.20 14.80 4.31
CA ILE A 20 0.82 15.73 3.24
C ILE A 20 -0.17 16.77 3.78
N SER A 21 -1.20 16.35 4.51
CA SER A 21 -2.19 17.24 5.11
C SER A 21 -1.57 18.24 6.10
N GLU A 22 -0.64 17.77 6.95
CA GLU A 22 0.10 18.64 7.87
C GLU A 22 0.95 19.67 7.14
N LEU A 23 1.67 19.25 6.10
CA LEU A 23 2.50 20.15 5.30
C LEU A 23 1.63 21.18 4.56
N GLU A 24 0.50 20.77 4.00
CA GLU A 24 -0.46 21.66 3.33
C GLU A 24 -0.98 22.75 4.29
N LEU A 25 -1.33 22.37 5.53
CA LEU A 25 -1.71 23.30 6.60
C LEU A 25 -0.56 24.25 6.99
N CYS A 26 0.69 23.76 7.00
CA CYS A 26 1.87 24.58 7.25
C CYS A 26 2.14 25.57 6.12
N THR A 27 2.00 25.18 4.85
CA THR A 27 2.14 26.09 3.70
C THR A 27 1.17 27.28 3.79
N ALA A 28 -0.07 27.03 4.23
CA ALA A 28 -1.07 28.08 4.42
C ALA A 28 -0.67 29.09 5.54
N LYS A 29 0.11 28.65 6.53
CA LYS A 29 0.60 29.52 7.62
C LYS A 29 1.87 30.31 7.25
N VAL A 30 2.57 29.87 6.21
CA VAL A 30 3.88 30.42 5.80
C VAL A 30 3.73 31.29 4.53
N GLU A 31 2.50 31.67 4.20
CA GLU A 31 2.16 32.50 3.06
C GLU A 31 2.92 33.85 3.11
N GLY A 32 3.72 34.12 2.07
CA GLY A 32 4.60 35.30 2.01
C GLY A 32 6.10 35.03 2.24
N HIS A 33 6.48 33.83 2.69
CA HIS A 33 7.88 33.40 2.77
C HIS A 33 8.25 32.50 1.58
N GLY A 34 8.64 33.12 0.46
CA GLY A 34 8.82 32.42 -0.82
C GLY A 34 9.84 31.27 -0.84
N TYR A 35 10.88 31.30 0.01
CA TYR A 35 11.81 30.16 0.13
C TYR A 35 11.19 29.01 0.92
N ALA A 36 10.57 29.30 2.07
CA ALA A 36 9.98 28.28 2.93
C ALA A 36 8.77 27.59 2.25
N GLN A 37 7.96 28.34 1.50
CA GLN A 37 6.90 27.76 0.66
C GLN A 37 7.46 26.80 -0.39
N LYS A 38 8.50 27.19 -1.13
CA LYS A 38 9.11 26.31 -2.14
C LYS A 38 9.61 25.00 -1.54
N VAL A 39 10.27 25.06 -0.37
CA VAL A 39 10.75 23.86 0.31
C VAL A 39 9.58 22.96 0.73
N LEU A 40 8.50 23.53 1.27
CA LEU A 40 7.32 22.76 1.65
C LEU A 40 6.62 22.14 0.43
N ASP A 41 6.50 22.88 -0.67
CA ASP A 41 5.93 22.40 -1.93
C ASP A 41 6.76 21.23 -2.52
N GLU A 42 8.09 21.32 -2.46
CA GLU A 42 8.98 20.23 -2.88
C GLU A 42 8.77 18.97 -2.04
N GLN A 43 8.62 19.11 -0.72
CA GLN A 43 8.36 17.98 0.19
C GLN A 43 6.98 17.36 -0.05
N ILE A 44 5.94 18.18 -0.25
CA ILE A 44 4.60 17.71 -0.61
C ILE A 44 4.65 16.93 -1.92
N ASN A 45 5.32 17.46 -2.95
CA ASN A 45 5.46 16.79 -4.24
C ASN A 45 6.25 15.49 -4.14
N HIS A 46 7.28 15.43 -3.30
CA HIS A 46 8.03 14.20 -3.03
C HIS A 46 7.14 13.13 -2.38
N LEU A 47 6.39 13.48 -1.34
CA LEU A 47 5.47 12.56 -0.67
C LEU A 47 4.35 12.07 -1.60
N ARG A 48 3.82 12.94 -2.48
CA ARG A 48 2.82 12.55 -3.50
C ARG A 48 3.40 11.52 -4.49
N LYS A 49 4.65 11.67 -4.93
CA LYS A 49 5.32 10.68 -5.79
C LYS A 49 5.51 9.33 -5.08
N LEU A 50 5.90 9.37 -3.79
CA LEU A 50 6.03 8.15 -3.00
C LEU A 50 4.67 7.46 -2.80
N LEU A 51 3.61 8.24 -2.53
CA LEU A 51 2.24 7.75 -2.42
C LEU A 51 1.80 7.04 -3.70
N GLN A 52 2.02 7.67 -4.86
CA GLN A 52 1.68 7.11 -6.17
C GLN A 52 2.45 5.82 -6.46
N SER A 53 3.74 5.77 -6.12
CA SER A 53 4.53 4.54 -6.23
C SER A 53 3.98 3.43 -5.34
N LEU A 54 3.51 3.78 -4.14
CA LEU A 54 2.97 2.84 -3.17
C LEU A 54 1.56 2.35 -3.56
N GLU A 55 0.78 3.18 -4.26
CA GLU A 55 -0.48 2.79 -4.91
C GLU A 55 -0.25 1.82 -6.07
N GLY A 56 0.80 2.01 -6.86
CA GLY A 56 1.19 1.06 -7.91
C GLY A 56 1.58 -0.32 -7.37
N THR A 57 2.03 -0.41 -6.11
CA THR A 57 2.29 -1.69 -5.42
C THR A 57 1.06 -2.30 -4.76
N ARG A 58 -0.05 -1.57 -4.69
CA ARG A 58 -1.29 -2.03 -4.06
C ARG A 58 -2.14 -2.78 -5.09
N PHE A 59 -2.40 -4.05 -4.80
CA PHE A 59 -3.37 -4.90 -5.51
C PHE A 59 -3.09 -5.09 -7.00
N GLN A 60 -2.00 -5.79 -7.33
CA GLN A 60 -2.18 -6.78 -8.40
C GLN A 60 -3.23 -7.77 -7.90
N ALA A 61 -4.26 -8.04 -8.71
CA ALA A 61 -5.23 -9.09 -8.40
C ALA A 61 -4.43 -10.36 -8.10
N LEU A 62 -4.60 -10.92 -6.90
CA LEU A 62 -4.05 -12.23 -6.62
C LEU A 62 -4.71 -13.19 -7.60
N GLU A 63 -3.91 -13.84 -8.44
CA GLU A 63 -4.36 -14.97 -9.26
C GLU A 63 -5.16 -15.92 -8.34
N PRO A 64 -6.38 -16.31 -8.73
CA PRO A 64 -7.20 -17.17 -7.90
C PRO A 64 -6.43 -18.44 -7.54
N VAL A 65 -6.22 -18.67 -6.25
CA VAL A 65 -5.60 -19.90 -5.76
C VAL A 65 -6.63 -21.00 -5.93
N ASN A 66 -6.52 -21.75 -7.02
CA ASN A 66 -7.30 -22.97 -7.22
C ASN A 66 -6.79 -24.02 -6.24
N ILE A 67 -7.49 -24.16 -5.10
CA ILE A 67 -7.28 -25.28 -4.19
C ILE A 67 -7.85 -26.52 -4.89
N THR A 68 -6.99 -27.31 -5.51
CA THR A 68 -7.34 -28.66 -5.94
C THR A 68 -7.66 -29.45 -4.67
N THR A 69 -8.94 -29.77 -4.46
CA THR A 69 -9.34 -30.76 -3.46
C THR A 69 -8.66 -32.07 -3.82
N SER A 70 -7.55 -32.39 -3.15
CA SER A 70 -6.91 -33.69 -3.29
C SER A 70 -7.98 -34.72 -2.91
N MET A 71 -8.21 -35.70 -3.79
CA MET A 71 -9.17 -36.80 -3.65
C MET A 71 -8.74 -37.75 -2.53
N LEU A 72 -8.60 -37.25 -1.31
CA LEU A 72 -8.28 -38.03 -0.11
C LEU A 72 -9.58 -38.46 0.55
N GLY A 73 -10.38 -39.25 -0.17
CA GLY A 73 -11.70 -39.67 0.30
C GLY A 73 -12.37 -40.82 -0.46
N GLY A 74 -11.67 -41.53 -1.34
CA GLY A 74 -12.27 -42.65 -2.04
C GLY A 74 -11.24 -43.57 -2.66
N VAL A 75 -10.88 -44.63 -1.94
CA VAL A 75 -10.95 -46.05 -2.34
C VAL A 75 -10.11 -46.83 -1.33
N SER A 76 -10.77 -47.56 -0.45
CA SER A 76 -10.22 -48.78 0.16
C SER A 76 -11.36 -49.64 0.70
N ASP A 77 -11.87 -50.49 -0.19
CA ASP A 77 -12.23 -51.89 0.02
C ASP A 77 -12.95 -52.30 1.31
N ILE A 78 -14.29 -52.39 1.28
CA ILE A 78 -15.02 -53.49 1.94
C ILE A 78 -16.32 -53.78 1.16
N PHE A 79 -16.23 -54.54 0.07
CA PHE A 79 -17.28 -55.47 -0.36
C PHE A 79 -16.63 -56.54 -1.23
N SER A 80 -16.38 -57.70 -0.64
CA SER A 80 -16.14 -58.96 -1.35
C SER A 80 -16.73 -60.07 -0.50
N GLN A 81 -17.80 -60.66 -1.05
CA GLN A 81 -18.45 -61.95 -0.78
C GLN A 81 -18.61 -62.42 0.68
#